data_AF-J3FHL9-F1
#
_entry.id   AF-J3FHL9-F1
#
_cell.length_a   1.000
_cell.length_b   1.000
_cell.length_c   1.000
_cell.angle_alpha   90.00
_cell.angle_beta   90.00
_cell.angle_gamma   90.00
#
_symmetry.space_group_name_H-M   'P 1'
#
loop_
_entity.id
_entity.type
_entity.pdbx_description
1 polymer ?
#
loop_
_entity_poly.entity_id
_entity_poly.type
_entity_poly.pdbx_seq_one_letter_code
_entity_poly.pdbx_strand_id
1 'polypeptide(L)'
;MAAKTRMTMRNLWPLLMAGSIGAMGVQAASAEDYQLLVGSYTAGQSQGIYRLAFDSATGQINARPLQVVKSENPSWLTLSKDQRHLFVVNENGPGQADPVGRVSSYAIDPKTHALNLISQVQSLGNEPTHSSLSVDGSHLFVSNYSVAEDPGGTVAVVPVAADGQLKPVVQMSSHPASRVNPERQASAHVHSTIPSPDGKYLFSNDLGADKVFAYRFDPKANPQLPLTPANPAFVQLPPGSGPRHLLFSADGKHAWLTMEMSAQVAVFDYHDGTLEQTQMVDLAAGQPVSDKAAAALHASADGKFLYVSNRGTANQLLVFAIDPLTGRLTELQRRAVEGDHPREFSLDPSGKFLLIANQKSNQIVVVERDAKSGLLGKTVQKLPMDAPSDLKFLPRQ
;
A
#
# COMPACT_ATOMS: atom_id res chain seq x y z
N MET A 1 -6.13 40.14 101.61
CA MET A 1 -6.55 38.73 101.58
C MET A 1 -6.92 38.42 100.12
N ALA A 2 -5.98 37.89 99.34
CA ALA A 2 -5.83 36.45 99.10
C ALA A 2 -7.03 35.84 98.34
N ALA A 3 -6.92 35.76 97.01
CA ALA A 3 -7.09 34.53 96.22
C ALA A 3 -7.11 34.86 94.72
N LYS A 4 -6.06 34.41 94.02
CA LYS A 4 -5.91 34.46 92.55
C LYS A 4 -6.79 33.38 91.93
N THR A 5 -7.70 33.74 91.02
CA THR A 5 -8.42 32.78 90.17
C THR A 5 -7.75 32.72 88.80
N ARG A 6 -7.36 31.49 88.43
CA ARG A 6 -6.56 31.14 87.24
C ARG A 6 -7.30 31.38 85.93
N MET A 7 -6.61 32.05 85.01
CA MET A 7 -6.90 32.12 83.58
C MET A 7 -6.41 30.81 82.93
N THR A 8 -7.27 30.09 82.21
CA THR A 8 -6.88 28.94 81.38
C THR A 8 -6.90 29.35 79.91
N MET A 9 -5.72 29.43 79.30
CA MET A 9 -5.52 29.60 77.86
C MET A 9 -5.90 28.32 77.12
N ARG A 10 -6.66 28.44 76.02
CA ARG A 10 -6.86 27.38 75.03
C ARG A 10 -5.60 27.28 74.18
N ASN A 11 -4.91 26.14 74.24
CA ASN A 11 -3.86 25.78 73.29
C ASN A 11 -4.49 25.42 71.95
N LEU A 12 -4.29 26.26 70.94
CA LEU A 12 -4.46 25.93 69.52
C LEU A 12 -3.11 25.42 69.00
N TRP A 13 -3.04 24.13 68.67
CA TRP A 13 -1.93 23.56 67.90
C TRP A 13 -2.16 23.84 66.41
N PRO A 14 -1.21 24.45 65.68
CA PRO A 14 -1.26 24.49 64.23
C PRO A 14 -0.74 23.16 63.68
N LEU A 15 -1.58 22.43 62.94
CA LEU A 15 -1.14 21.31 62.12
C LEU A 15 -0.24 21.85 60.99
N LEU A 16 1.04 21.45 61.02
CA LEU A 16 1.95 21.52 59.89
C LEU A 16 1.49 20.54 58.80
N MET A 17 0.90 21.05 57.73
CA MET A 17 0.74 20.32 56.46
C MET A 17 2.11 20.28 55.77
N ALA A 18 2.82 19.16 55.93
CA ALA A 18 3.99 18.87 55.12
C ALA A 18 3.54 18.57 53.69
N GLY A 19 3.88 19.46 52.76
CA GLY A 19 3.65 19.28 51.33
C GLY A 19 4.49 18.14 50.78
N SER A 20 3.87 17.01 50.52
CA SER A 20 4.41 15.99 49.62
C SER A 20 4.09 16.40 48.18
N ILE A 21 5.00 17.13 47.54
CA ILE A 21 5.03 17.25 46.07
C ILE A 21 5.42 15.87 45.57
N GLY A 22 4.42 15.03 45.33
CA GLY A 22 4.61 13.81 44.55
C GLY A 22 5.05 14.23 43.17
N ALA A 23 6.29 13.93 42.81
CA ALA A 23 6.71 13.95 41.43
C ALA A 23 5.83 12.95 40.68
N MET A 24 4.77 13.44 40.05
CA MET A 24 4.09 12.70 39.00
C MET A 24 5.11 12.55 37.89
N GLY A 25 5.82 11.43 37.90
CA GLY A 25 6.52 10.96 36.72
C GLY A 25 5.45 10.87 35.64
N VAL A 26 5.50 11.80 34.68
CA VAL A 26 4.83 11.61 33.41
C VAL A 26 5.52 10.39 32.82
N GLN A 27 4.93 9.24 33.05
CA GLN A 27 5.31 8.02 32.37
C GLN A 27 4.92 8.28 30.91
N ALA A 28 5.89 8.74 30.12
CA ALA A 28 5.71 8.90 28.69
C ALA A 28 5.19 7.56 28.18
N ALA A 29 3.93 7.54 27.75
CA ALA A 29 3.39 6.41 27.03
C ALA A 29 4.35 6.10 25.88
N SER A 30 4.72 4.83 25.71
CA SER A 30 5.80 4.44 24.82
C SER A 30 5.56 4.96 23.41
N ALA A 31 6.45 5.84 22.93
CA ALA A 31 6.37 6.58 21.67
C ALA A 31 6.58 5.70 20.40
N GLU A 32 6.10 4.46 20.39
CA GLU A 32 6.14 3.54 19.24
C GLU A 32 4.75 2.92 19.05
N ASP A 33 3.82 3.66 18.44
CA ASP A 33 2.41 3.23 18.34
C ASP A 33 2.17 2.23 17.20
N TYR A 34 3.03 2.26 16.18
CA TYR A 34 2.86 1.44 14.98
C TYR A 34 4.14 0.68 14.64
N GLN A 35 3.97 -0.44 13.94
CA GLN A 35 5.07 -1.09 13.27
C GLN A 35 4.89 -0.98 11.76
N LEU A 36 5.99 -0.80 11.05
CA LEU A 36 6.04 -0.66 9.61
C LEU A 36 6.68 -1.91 9.01
N LEU A 37 5.97 -2.55 8.09
CA LEU A 37 6.52 -3.55 7.19
C LEU A 37 7.01 -2.86 5.92
N VAL A 38 8.21 -3.23 5.47
CA VAL A 38 8.81 -2.73 4.23
C VAL A 38 9.16 -3.91 3.32
N GLY A 39 8.57 -3.92 2.13
CA GLY A 39 8.96 -4.77 1.01
C GLY A 39 10.10 -4.16 0.21
N SER A 40 10.87 -4.98 -0.52
CA SER A 40 12.04 -4.49 -1.26
C SER A 40 12.44 -5.41 -2.42
N TYR A 41 13.30 -4.91 -3.30
CA TYR A 41 14.08 -5.73 -4.22
C TYR A 41 15.41 -6.13 -3.60
N THR A 42 15.90 -7.34 -3.92
CA THR A 42 17.05 -7.97 -3.26
C THR A 42 18.23 -8.22 -4.19
N ALA A 43 18.28 -7.57 -5.36
CA ALA A 43 19.46 -7.58 -6.22
C ALA A 43 20.65 -6.83 -5.60
N GLY A 44 20.39 -5.93 -4.65
CA GLY A 44 21.38 -5.16 -3.90
C GLY A 44 21.73 -5.76 -2.53
N GLN A 45 21.77 -4.91 -1.51
CA GLN A 45 22.06 -5.26 -0.11
C GLN A 45 20.83 -5.60 0.71
N SER A 46 19.63 -5.33 0.18
CA SER A 46 18.39 -5.72 0.88
C SER A 46 18.33 -7.24 1.10
N GLN A 47 17.89 -7.63 2.29
CA GLN A 47 17.71 -9.03 2.67
C GLN A 47 16.28 -9.54 2.46
N GLY A 48 15.31 -8.66 2.19
CA GLY A 48 13.91 -9.03 2.01
C GLY A 48 12.95 -8.10 2.73
N ILE A 49 12.17 -8.63 3.68
CA ILE A 49 11.14 -7.87 4.40
C ILE A 49 11.70 -7.35 5.72
N TYR A 50 11.42 -6.10 6.04
CA TYR A 50 11.83 -5.48 7.29
C TYR A 50 10.62 -5.09 8.10
N ARG A 51 10.68 -5.35 9.41
CA ARG A 51 9.71 -4.85 10.40
C ARG A 51 10.40 -3.83 11.27
N LEU A 52 9.92 -2.59 11.23
CA LEU A 52 10.51 -1.43 11.90
C LEU A 52 9.49 -0.84 12.88
N ALA A 53 9.98 -0.16 13.92
CA ALA A 53 9.11 0.63 14.79
C ALA A 53 8.89 2.03 14.18
N PHE A 54 7.69 2.58 14.33
CA PHE A 54 7.33 3.92 13.88
C PHE A 54 6.69 4.72 15.02
N ASP A 55 7.23 5.91 15.27
CA ASP A 55 6.72 6.87 16.23
C ASP A 55 5.68 7.79 15.56
N SER A 56 4.41 7.64 15.92
CA SER A 56 3.30 8.40 15.34
C SER A 56 3.19 9.83 15.86
N ALA A 57 3.94 10.19 16.91
CA ALA A 57 4.01 11.55 17.42
C ALA A 57 5.05 12.36 16.64
N THR A 58 6.18 11.75 16.29
CA THR A 58 7.31 12.46 15.64
C THR A 58 7.48 12.15 14.15
N GLY A 59 6.88 11.07 13.66
CA GLY A 59 7.06 10.58 12.29
C GLY A 59 8.39 9.85 12.07
N GLN A 60 9.13 9.50 13.13
CA GLN A 60 10.41 8.81 12.99
C GLN A 60 10.24 7.28 12.91
N ILE A 61 10.92 6.68 11.95
CA ILE A 61 11.15 5.24 11.84
C ILE A 61 12.43 4.91 12.61
N ASN A 62 12.37 3.93 13.51
CA ASN A 62 13.56 3.41 14.17
C ASN A 62 14.39 2.60 13.15
N ALA A 63 15.61 3.05 12.87
CA ALA A 63 16.49 2.43 11.88
C ALA A 63 16.93 1.00 12.24
N ARG A 64 16.81 0.61 13.52
CA ARG A 64 17.07 -0.77 13.96
C ARG A 64 15.82 -1.61 13.71
N PRO A 65 15.85 -2.59 12.79
CA PRO A 65 14.68 -3.45 12.57
C PRO A 65 14.38 -4.30 13.80
N LEU A 66 13.09 -4.42 14.11
CA LEU A 66 12.55 -5.39 15.06
C LEU A 66 12.66 -6.81 14.51
N GLN A 67 12.62 -6.96 13.19
CA GLN A 67 12.81 -8.22 12.49
C GLN A 67 13.27 -7.97 11.05
N VAL A 68 14.12 -8.85 10.54
CA VAL A 68 14.44 -8.98 9.11
C VAL A 68 14.07 -10.39 8.67
N VAL A 69 13.18 -10.51 7.69
CA VAL A 69 12.80 -11.79 7.08
C VAL A 69 13.55 -11.93 5.77
N LYS A 70 14.41 -12.94 5.69
CA LYS A 70 15.14 -13.26 4.47
C LYS A 70 14.16 -13.79 3.42
N SER A 71 14.04 -13.08 2.31
CA SER A 71 13.13 -13.41 1.21
C SER A 71 13.61 -12.71 -0.04
N GLU A 72 13.53 -13.35 -1.21
CA GLU A 72 13.94 -12.75 -2.47
C GLU A 72 12.82 -11.89 -3.07
N ASN A 73 13.18 -10.69 -3.50
CA ASN A 73 12.31 -9.67 -4.11
C ASN A 73 10.87 -9.61 -3.56
N PRO A 74 10.66 -9.46 -2.22
CA PRO A 74 9.34 -9.32 -1.63
C PRO A 74 8.76 -7.93 -1.95
N SER A 75 8.36 -7.71 -3.19
CA SER A 75 8.14 -6.37 -3.72
C SER A 75 6.79 -5.76 -3.34
N TRP A 76 5.80 -6.60 -3.01
CA TRP A 76 4.43 -6.24 -2.61
C TRP A 76 3.94 -7.06 -1.43
N LEU A 77 3.27 -6.39 -0.49
CA LEU A 77 2.78 -6.93 0.78
C LEU A 77 1.25 -6.80 0.85
N THR A 78 0.54 -7.90 1.07
CA THR A 78 -0.91 -7.94 1.21
C THR A 78 -1.29 -8.44 2.60
N LEU A 79 -1.84 -7.55 3.42
CA LEU A 79 -2.33 -7.92 4.75
C LEU A 79 -3.74 -8.48 4.66
N SER A 80 -3.99 -9.55 5.40
CA SER A 80 -5.35 -9.98 5.76
C SER A 80 -6.05 -8.90 6.59
N LYS A 81 -7.39 -8.83 6.50
CA LYS A 81 -8.21 -7.82 7.17
C LYS A 81 -8.05 -7.84 8.71
N ASP A 82 -7.87 -9.02 9.27
CA ASP A 82 -7.63 -9.22 10.72
C ASP A 82 -6.15 -9.05 11.11
N GLN A 83 -5.27 -8.81 10.13
CA GLN A 83 -3.83 -8.69 10.28
C GLN A 83 -3.18 -9.89 10.97
N ARG A 84 -3.73 -11.10 10.75
CA ARG A 84 -3.15 -12.35 11.25
C ARG A 84 -2.24 -13.03 10.24
N HIS A 85 -2.41 -12.68 8.97
CA HIS A 85 -1.62 -13.19 7.86
C HIS A 85 -1.10 -12.05 6.97
N LEU A 86 0.13 -12.22 6.50
CA LEU A 86 0.76 -11.42 5.45
C LEU A 86 1.01 -12.31 4.24
N PHE A 87 0.57 -11.87 3.07
CA PHE A 87 0.88 -12.48 1.78
C PHE A 87 1.87 -11.60 1.03
N VAL A 88 2.83 -12.22 0.36
CA VAL A 88 3.97 -11.52 -0.24
C VAL A 88 4.20 -12.08 -1.63
N VAL A 89 4.25 -11.21 -2.63
CA VAL A 89 4.75 -11.62 -3.95
C VAL A 89 6.28 -11.58 -3.94
N ASN A 90 6.89 -12.59 -4.54
CA ASN A 90 8.32 -12.68 -4.76
C ASN A 90 8.54 -12.43 -6.26
N GLU A 91 8.90 -11.19 -6.62
CA GLU A 91 8.93 -10.65 -7.99
C GLU A 91 10.16 -11.14 -8.77
N ASN A 92 10.28 -12.46 -8.82
CA ASN A 92 11.35 -13.21 -9.44
C ASN A 92 10.99 -13.59 -10.87
N GLY A 93 11.99 -13.73 -11.73
CA GLY A 93 11.80 -14.10 -13.13
C GLY A 93 13.11 -14.28 -13.89
N PRO A 94 13.04 -14.58 -15.21
CA PRO A 94 14.21 -14.94 -16.00
C PRO A 94 15.37 -13.95 -15.88
N GLY A 95 16.58 -14.47 -15.66
CA GLY A 95 17.80 -13.65 -15.52
C GLY A 95 18.12 -13.20 -14.09
N GLN A 96 17.26 -13.49 -13.12
CA GLN A 96 17.53 -13.27 -11.70
C GLN A 96 18.14 -14.52 -11.03
N ALA A 97 18.67 -14.37 -9.81
CA ALA A 97 19.31 -15.47 -9.07
C ALA A 97 18.34 -16.64 -8.80
N ASP A 98 17.12 -16.33 -8.40
CA ASP A 98 15.98 -17.23 -8.44
C ASP A 98 15.07 -16.80 -9.60
N PRO A 99 14.92 -17.62 -10.65
CA PRO A 99 14.19 -17.21 -11.84
C PRO A 99 12.69 -17.47 -11.76
N VAL A 100 12.17 -17.93 -10.62
CA VAL A 100 10.78 -18.40 -10.50
C VAL A 100 9.93 -17.43 -9.68
N GLY A 101 8.87 -16.90 -10.30
CA GLY A 101 7.87 -16.11 -9.61
C GLY A 101 7.13 -16.91 -8.53
N ARG A 102 7.07 -16.37 -7.31
CA ARG A 102 6.44 -17.03 -6.16
C ARG A 102 5.53 -16.11 -5.38
N VAL A 103 4.73 -16.74 -4.53
CA VAL A 103 3.97 -16.08 -3.49
C VAL A 103 4.18 -16.81 -2.18
N SER A 104 4.43 -16.05 -1.12
CA SER A 104 4.64 -16.54 0.23
C SER A 104 3.52 -16.08 1.15
N SER A 105 3.17 -16.88 2.16
CA SER A 105 2.30 -16.47 3.26
C SER A 105 3.01 -16.60 4.61
N TYR A 106 2.76 -15.65 5.49
CA TYR A 106 3.34 -15.55 6.82
C TYR A 106 2.25 -15.37 7.87
N ALA A 107 2.37 -16.06 9.00
CA ALA A 107 1.61 -15.77 10.20
C ALA A 107 2.21 -14.53 10.88
N ILE A 108 1.33 -13.64 11.35
CA ILE A 108 1.68 -12.48 12.17
C ILE A 108 1.34 -12.84 13.61
N ASP A 109 2.35 -12.92 14.47
CA ASP A 109 2.14 -13.17 15.90
C ASP A 109 1.34 -12.00 16.52
N PRO A 110 0.20 -12.23 17.17
CA PRO A 110 -0.69 -11.15 17.61
C PRO A 110 -0.13 -10.29 18.75
N LYS A 111 0.92 -10.74 19.45
CA LYS A 111 1.52 -10.00 20.56
C LYS A 111 2.76 -9.22 20.14
N THR A 112 3.58 -9.85 19.30
CA THR A 112 4.90 -9.35 18.93
C THR A 112 4.93 -8.80 17.51
N HIS A 113 3.95 -9.15 16.67
CA HIS A 113 3.91 -8.95 15.21
C HIS A 113 5.07 -9.63 14.47
N ALA A 114 5.73 -10.61 15.09
CA ALA A 114 6.75 -11.38 14.41
C ALA A 114 6.14 -12.15 13.23
N LEU A 115 6.80 -12.08 12.07
CA LEU A 115 6.42 -12.80 10.87
C LEU A 115 7.03 -14.20 10.88
N ASN A 116 6.20 -15.23 10.68
CA ASN A 116 6.63 -16.62 10.59
C ASN A 116 6.11 -17.22 9.28
N LEU A 117 7.01 -17.77 8.45
CA LEU A 117 6.61 -18.36 7.16
C LEU A 117 5.65 -19.53 7.39
N ILE A 118 4.51 -19.53 6.68
CA ILE A 118 3.54 -20.64 6.65
C ILE A 118 3.80 -21.49 5.41
N SER A 119 3.79 -20.86 4.24
CA SER A 119 3.92 -21.57 2.96
C SER A 119 4.46 -20.66 1.87
N GLN A 120 4.98 -21.28 0.81
CA GLN A 120 5.36 -20.61 -0.42
C GLN A 120 4.98 -21.49 -1.62
N VAL A 121 4.39 -20.89 -2.64
CA VAL A 121 3.98 -21.56 -3.88
C VAL A 121 4.46 -20.77 -5.09
N GLN A 122 4.59 -21.44 -6.24
CA GLN A 122 4.85 -20.75 -7.51
C GLN A 122 3.60 -19.98 -7.95
N SER A 123 3.76 -18.77 -8.49
CA SER A 123 2.66 -18.02 -9.10
C SER A 123 2.33 -18.51 -10.52
N LEU A 124 3.14 -19.42 -11.06
CA LEU A 124 3.09 -19.96 -12.43
C LEU A 124 3.24 -18.89 -13.53
N GLY A 125 3.68 -17.68 -13.19
CA GLY A 125 4.11 -16.64 -14.12
C GLY A 125 5.39 -15.98 -13.63
N ASN A 126 5.91 -15.06 -14.43
CA ASN A 126 7.13 -14.32 -14.11
C ASN A 126 6.81 -12.97 -13.46
N GLU A 127 7.70 -12.54 -12.56
CA GLU A 127 7.65 -11.25 -11.87
C GLU A 127 6.26 -10.90 -11.31
N PRO A 128 5.69 -11.69 -10.37
CA PRO A 128 4.48 -11.29 -9.66
C PRO A 128 4.74 -10.00 -8.90
N THR A 129 4.06 -8.91 -9.29
CA THR A 129 4.34 -7.55 -8.80
C THR A 129 3.26 -7.00 -7.87
N HIS A 130 2.10 -7.66 -7.81
CA HIS A 130 0.98 -7.25 -6.98
C HIS A 130 0.13 -8.45 -6.57
N SER A 131 -0.50 -8.38 -5.39
CA SER A 131 -1.57 -9.30 -5.03
C SER A 131 -2.69 -8.60 -4.24
N SER A 132 -3.87 -9.20 -4.24
CA SER A 132 -5.00 -8.80 -3.39
C SER A 132 -5.80 -10.02 -2.93
N LEU A 133 -6.44 -9.92 -1.77
CA LEU A 133 -7.32 -10.98 -1.27
C LEU A 133 -8.75 -10.77 -1.76
N SER A 134 -9.48 -11.86 -1.98
CA SER A 134 -10.94 -11.81 -2.02
C SER A 134 -11.49 -11.22 -0.72
N VAL A 135 -12.68 -10.61 -0.77
CA VAL A 135 -13.28 -9.93 0.38
C VAL A 135 -13.44 -10.84 1.60
N ASP A 136 -13.66 -12.14 1.38
CA ASP A 136 -13.76 -13.17 2.42
C ASP A 136 -12.40 -13.77 2.83
N GLY A 137 -11.30 -13.38 2.19
CA GLY A 137 -9.95 -13.87 2.44
C GLY A 137 -9.65 -15.28 1.95
N SER A 138 -10.58 -15.92 1.23
CA SER A 138 -10.45 -17.33 0.80
C SER A 138 -9.57 -17.52 -0.44
N HIS A 139 -9.28 -16.46 -1.19
CA HIS A 139 -8.45 -16.49 -2.39
C HIS A 139 -7.52 -15.29 -2.43
N LEU A 140 -6.33 -15.50 -2.99
CA LEU A 140 -5.38 -14.47 -3.32
C LEU A 140 -5.27 -14.38 -4.84
N PHE A 141 -5.52 -13.19 -5.37
CA PHE A 141 -5.31 -12.84 -6.77
C PHE A 141 -3.90 -12.29 -6.93
N VAL A 142 -3.16 -12.80 -7.91
CA VAL A 142 -1.75 -12.46 -8.14
C VAL A 142 -1.61 -11.91 -9.54
N SER A 143 -0.91 -10.79 -9.66
CA SER A 143 -0.61 -10.11 -10.92
C SER A 143 0.83 -10.42 -11.32
N ASN A 144 1.00 -11.38 -12.23
CA ASN A 144 2.28 -11.67 -12.87
C ASN A 144 2.51 -10.63 -13.98
N TYR A 145 3.52 -9.78 -13.81
CA TYR A 145 3.81 -8.72 -14.77
C TYR A 145 4.48 -9.28 -16.04
N SER A 146 5.43 -10.19 -15.89
CA SER A 146 6.29 -10.74 -16.95
C SER A 146 6.98 -9.69 -17.81
N VAL A 147 8.26 -9.38 -17.58
CA VAL A 147 9.00 -8.45 -18.47
C VAL A 147 9.16 -9.03 -19.88
N ALA A 148 9.32 -10.35 -19.99
CA ALA A 148 9.43 -11.05 -21.27
C ALA A 148 8.09 -11.13 -22.01
N GLU A 149 8.14 -11.03 -23.35
CA GLU A 149 6.95 -11.12 -24.23
C GLU A 149 6.24 -12.48 -24.12
N ASP A 150 7.02 -13.55 -23.93
CA ASP A 150 6.52 -14.93 -23.81
C ASP A 150 6.99 -15.51 -22.45
N PRO A 151 6.07 -15.98 -21.58
CA PRO A 151 4.63 -16.13 -21.77
C PRO A 151 3.80 -14.85 -21.64
N GLY A 152 4.41 -13.72 -21.28
CA GLY A 152 3.70 -12.48 -20.98
C GLY A 152 2.96 -12.52 -19.64
N GLY A 153 2.32 -11.40 -19.32
CA GLY A 153 1.63 -11.17 -18.05
C GLY A 153 0.36 -12.00 -17.87
N THR A 154 0.05 -12.34 -16.62
CA THR A 154 -1.11 -13.17 -16.27
C THR A 154 -1.71 -12.79 -14.92
N VAL A 155 -3.00 -13.07 -14.76
CA VAL A 155 -3.67 -13.17 -13.46
C VAL A 155 -3.58 -14.63 -13.01
N ALA A 156 -3.12 -14.87 -11.78
CA ALA A 156 -3.18 -16.18 -11.13
C ALA A 156 -4.14 -16.15 -9.93
N VAL A 157 -4.90 -17.23 -9.73
CA VAL A 157 -5.82 -17.39 -8.60
C VAL A 157 -5.32 -18.49 -7.67
N VAL A 158 -5.03 -18.11 -6.42
CA VAL A 158 -4.43 -18.98 -5.41
C VAL A 158 -5.42 -19.12 -4.24
N PRO A 159 -6.02 -20.31 -4.00
CA PRO A 159 -6.85 -20.51 -2.83
C PRO A 159 -6.04 -20.41 -1.53
N VAL A 160 -6.65 -19.85 -0.51
CA VAL A 160 -6.05 -19.61 0.81
C VAL A 160 -6.85 -20.38 1.86
N ALA A 161 -6.17 -21.25 2.61
CA ALA A 161 -6.78 -21.94 3.74
C ALA A 161 -6.97 -21.00 4.93
N ALA A 162 -7.83 -21.39 5.88
CA ALA A 162 -8.16 -20.58 7.06
C ALA A 162 -6.94 -20.27 7.96
N ASP A 163 -5.90 -21.10 7.92
CA ASP A 163 -4.63 -20.91 8.62
C ASP A 163 -3.61 -20.09 7.82
N GLY A 164 -4.02 -19.51 6.68
CA GLY A 164 -3.17 -18.73 5.79
C GLY A 164 -2.32 -19.56 4.83
N GLN A 165 -2.46 -20.90 4.80
CA GLN A 165 -1.71 -21.73 3.86
C GLN A 165 -2.18 -21.50 2.41
N LEU A 166 -1.23 -21.22 1.53
CA LEU A 166 -1.47 -21.10 0.09
C LEU A 166 -1.60 -22.50 -0.54
N LYS A 167 -2.63 -22.68 -1.37
CA LYS A 167 -2.83 -23.88 -2.19
C LYS A 167 -2.25 -23.68 -3.60
N PRO A 168 -2.09 -24.73 -4.42
CA PRO A 168 -1.68 -24.56 -5.80
C PRO A 168 -2.61 -23.60 -6.57
N VAL A 169 -2.06 -22.90 -7.56
CA VAL A 169 -2.83 -22.05 -8.48
C VAL A 169 -3.92 -22.89 -9.15
N VAL A 170 -5.16 -22.43 -9.07
CA VAL A 170 -6.32 -23.12 -9.70
C VAL A 170 -6.66 -22.55 -11.06
N GLN A 171 -6.33 -21.27 -11.32
CA GLN A 171 -6.63 -20.60 -12.58
C GLN A 171 -5.53 -19.61 -12.95
N MET A 172 -5.21 -19.58 -14.24
CA MET A 172 -4.35 -18.59 -14.89
C MET A 172 -5.14 -17.92 -16.02
N SER A 173 -4.96 -16.62 -16.23
CA SER A 173 -5.59 -15.89 -17.34
C SER A 173 -4.62 -14.84 -17.89
N SER A 174 -4.44 -14.82 -19.21
CA SER A 174 -3.65 -13.79 -19.90
C SER A 174 -4.57 -12.91 -20.77
N HIS A 175 -4.02 -11.86 -21.35
CA HIS A 175 -4.76 -10.87 -22.11
C HIS A 175 -4.14 -10.59 -23.48
N PRO A 176 -4.94 -10.16 -24.47
CA PRO A 176 -4.39 -9.61 -25.71
C PRO A 176 -3.71 -8.26 -25.46
N ALA A 177 -2.45 -8.15 -25.86
CA ALA A 177 -1.68 -6.91 -25.83
C ALA A 177 -2.20 -5.85 -26.81
N SER A 178 -1.94 -4.57 -26.54
CA SER A 178 -2.32 -3.47 -27.44
C SER A 178 -1.35 -3.32 -28.61
N ARG A 179 -0.07 -3.69 -28.40
CA ARG A 179 1.04 -3.52 -29.36
C ARG A 179 1.26 -2.07 -29.81
N VAL A 180 0.76 -1.10 -29.05
CA VAL A 180 0.93 0.34 -29.35
C VAL A 180 2.38 0.76 -29.11
N ASN A 181 2.94 0.38 -27.96
CA ASN A 181 4.36 0.52 -27.69
C ASN A 181 5.08 -0.83 -27.90
N PRO A 182 6.03 -0.92 -28.85
CA PRO A 182 6.68 -2.19 -29.19
C PRO A 182 7.61 -2.73 -28.10
N GLU A 183 8.03 -1.90 -27.15
CA GLU A 183 8.95 -2.31 -26.06
C GLU A 183 8.20 -2.69 -24.78
N ARG A 184 7.10 -2.00 -24.48
CA ARG A 184 6.40 -2.09 -23.20
C ARG A 184 4.99 -2.70 -23.30
N GLN A 185 4.51 -2.96 -24.51
CA GLN A 185 3.15 -3.46 -24.78
C GLN A 185 3.13 -4.51 -25.90
N ALA A 186 4.24 -5.21 -26.12
CA ALA A 186 4.32 -6.33 -27.07
C ALA A 186 3.49 -7.53 -26.59
N SER A 187 3.40 -7.73 -25.27
CA SER A 187 2.61 -8.75 -24.58
C SER A 187 1.71 -8.13 -23.50
N ALA A 188 0.89 -8.97 -22.86
CA ALA A 188 0.23 -8.62 -21.60
C ALA A 188 1.25 -8.29 -20.51
N HIS A 189 0.89 -7.36 -19.62
CA HIS A 189 1.63 -7.03 -18.40
C HIS A 189 0.65 -6.67 -17.28
N VAL A 190 0.09 -7.68 -16.62
CA VAL A 190 -0.86 -7.47 -15.51
C VAL A 190 -0.13 -6.86 -14.33
N HIS A 191 -0.45 -5.62 -14.01
CA HIS A 191 0.27 -4.87 -12.97
C HIS A 191 -0.47 -4.86 -11.63
N SER A 192 -1.80 -4.92 -11.62
CA SER A 192 -2.56 -5.13 -10.38
C SER A 192 -3.91 -5.78 -10.63
N THR A 193 -4.41 -6.45 -9.60
CA THR A 193 -5.70 -7.13 -9.57
C THR A 193 -6.43 -6.72 -8.30
N ILE A 194 -7.63 -6.18 -8.42
CA ILE A 194 -8.35 -5.52 -7.32
C ILE A 194 -9.80 -6.00 -7.29
N PRO A 195 -10.25 -6.66 -6.20
CA PRO A 195 -11.65 -7.06 -6.09
C PRO A 195 -12.55 -5.83 -6.00
N SER A 196 -13.77 -5.92 -6.51
CA SER A 196 -14.79 -4.92 -6.25
C SER A 196 -15.12 -4.86 -4.74
N PRO A 197 -15.62 -3.72 -4.25
CA PRO A 197 -15.99 -3.55 -2.84
C PRO A 197 -17.02 -4.58 -2.33
N ASP A 198 -17.89 -5.07 -3.22
CA ASP A 198 -18.89 -6.10 -2.92
C ASP A 198 -18.37 -7.54 -3.10
N GLY A 199 -17.12 -7.71 -3.55
CA GLY A 199 -16.45 -8.99 -3.74
C GLY A 199 -16.95 -9.83 -4.92
N LYS A 200 -17.85 -9.31 -5.76
CA LYS A 200 -18.43 -10.06 -6.88
C LYS A 200 -17.59 -10.02 -8.15
N TYR A 201 -16.71 -9.03 -8.27
CA TYR A 201 -15.88 -8.82 -9.46
C TYR A 201 -14.41 -8.71 -9.08
N LEU A 202 -13.54 -9.02 -10.04
CA LEU A 202 -12.11 -8.74 -10.00
C LEU A 202 -11.75 -7.87 -11.21
N PHE A 203 -11.10 -6.73 -10.94
CA PHE A 203 -10.54 -5.85 -11.96
C PHE A 203 -9.06 -6.11 -12.13
N SER A 204 -8.62 -6.39 -13.35
CA SER A 204 -7.24 -6.65 -13.71
C SER A 204 -6.69 -5.55 -14.62
N ASN A 205 -5.78 -4.75 -14.09
CA ASN A 205 -5.13 -3.67 -14.82
C ASN A 205 -3.96 -4.22 -15.61
N ASP A 206 -4.05 -4.18 -16.94
CA ASP A 206 -3.02 -4.71 -17.81
C ASP A 206 -2.34 -3.58 -18.59
N LEU A 207 -1.11 -3.26 -18.17
CA LEU A 207 -0.28 -2.22 -18.76
C LEU A 207 -0.04 -2.49 -20.26
N GLY A 208 0.17 -3.76 -20.60
CA GLY A 208 0.43 -4.21 -21.97
C GLY A 208 -0.77 -4.13 -22.90
N ALA A 209 -1.99 -4.09 -22.36
CA ALA A 209 -3.24 -4.18 -23.12
C ALA A 209 -4.00 -2.84 -23.30
N ASP A 210 -3.61 -1.79 -22.57
CA ASP A 210 -4.37 -0.53 -22.43
C ASP A 210 -5.82 -0.77 -21.99
N LYS A 211 -6.02 -1.74 -21.07
CA LYS A 211 -7.35 -2.16 -20.61
C LYS A 211 -7.36 -2.45 -19.11
N VAL A 212 -8.52 -2.19 -18.51
CA VAL A 212 -8.91 -2.83 -17.25
C VAL A 212 -9.85 -3.98 -17.59
N PHE A 213 -9.40 -5.23 -17.42
CA PHE A 213 -10.26 -6.39 -17.59
C PHE A 213 -11.15 -6.59 -16.36
N ALA A 214 -12.38 -7.03 -16.57
CA ALA A 214 -13.35 -7.29 -15.52
C ALA A 214 -13.77 -8.77 -15.55
N TYR A 215 -13.68 -9.41 -14.40
CA TYR A 215 -14.09 -10.80 -14.19
C TYR A 215 -15.17 -10.86 -13.12
N ARG A 216 -16.19 -11.70 -13.29
CA ARG A 216 -17.01 -12.17 -12.18
C ARG A 216 -16.20 -13.18 -11.37
N PHE A 217 -16.28 -13.09 -10.05
CA PHE A 217 -15.66 -14.02 -9.12
C PHE A 217 -16.73 -14.87 -8.42
N ASP A 218 -16.75 -16.17 -8.72
CA ASP A 218 -17.65 -17.14 -8.10
C ASP A 218 -16.94 -18.48 -7.84
N PRO A 219 -16.18 -18.59 -6.74
CA PRO A 219 -15.46 -19.80 -6.41
C PRO A 219 -16.39 -20.95 -5.97
N LYS A 220 -17.67 -20.67 -5.67
CA LYS A 220 -18.64 -21.71 -5.30
C LYS A 220 -19.22 -22.38 -6.54
N ALA A 221 -19.50 -21.61 -7.59
CA ALA A 221 -19.98 -22.15 -8.86
C ALA A 221 -18.91 -23.00 -9.55
N ASN A 222 -17.65 -22.57 -9.55
CA ASN A 222 -16.54 -23.36 -10.11
C ASN A 222 -15.21 -23.13 -9.36
N PRO A 223 -14.85 -24.01 -8.40
CA PRO A 223 -13.61 -23.87 -7.64
C PRO A 223 -12.31 -23.95 -8.47
N GLN A 224 -12.34 -24.54 -9.67
CA GLN A 224 -11.18 -24.66 -10.56
C GLN A 224 -11.11 -23.53 -11.59
N LEU A 225 -12.20 -22.80 -11.78
CA LEU A 225 -12.25 -21.64 -12.67
C LEU A 225 -13.11 -20.54 -12.02
N PRO A 226 -12.67 -19.98 -10.88
CA PRO A 226 -13.46 -19.04 -10.10
C PRO A 226 -13.66 -17.69 -10.80
N LEU A 227 -12.85 -17.35 -11.80
CA LEU A 227 -12.98 -16.13 -12.60
C LEU A 227 -13.56 -16.44 -13.98
N THR A 228 -14.65 -15.74 -14.32
CA THR A 228 -15.21 -15.74 -15.67
C THR A 228 -15.30 -14.31 -16.18
N PRO A 229 -15.06 -14.02 -17.48
CA PRO A 229 -15.19 -12.67 -18.00
C PRO A 229 -16.55 -12.04 -17.67
N ALA A 230 -16.54 -10.77 -17.22
CA ALA A 230 -17.75 -10.00 -17.01
C ALA A 230 -18.36 -9.51 -18.34
N ASN A 231 -19.48 -8.81 -18.28
CA ASN A 231 -20.07 -8.14 -19.44
C ASN A 231 -20.39 -6.67 -19.07
N PRO A 232 -19.66 -5.68 -19.63
CA PRO A 232 -18.53 -5.84 -20.56
C PRO A 232 -17.31 -6.50 -19.90
N ALA A 233 -16.48 -7.18 -20.70
CA ALA A 233 -15.32 -7.92 -20.20
C ALA A 233 -14.11 -7.02 -19.89
N PHE A 234 -14.13 -5.76 -20.33
CA PHE A 234 -13.08 -4.79 -20.08
C PHE A 234 -13.55 -3.35 -20.29
N VAL A 235 -12.79 -2.41 -19.73
CA VAL A 235 -12.80 -1.00 -20.09
C VAL A 235 -11.58 -0.70 -20.96
N GLN A 236 -11.82 -0.06 -22.11
CA GLN A 236 -10.75 0.39 -23.00
C GLN A 236 -10.23 1.76 -22.55
N LEU A 237 -8.90 1.90 -22.47
CA LEU A 237 -8.22 3.14 -22.13
C LEU A 237 -7.50 3.73 -23.35
N PRO A 238 -6.98 4.98 -23.27
CA PRO A 238 -6.22 5.56 -24.36
C PRO A 238 -5.04 4.66 -24.80
N PRO A 239 -4.77 4.53 -26.12
CA PRO A 239 -3.64 3.76 -26.62
C PRO A 239 -2.30 4.23 -26.03
N GLY A 240 -1.47 3.29 -25.56
CA GLY A 240 -0.18 3.61 -24.95
C GLY A 240 -0.26 4.22 -23.56
N SER A 241 -1.40 4.08 -22.87
CA SER A 241 -1.62 4.65 -21.54
C SER A 241 -0.99 3.82 -20.43
N GLY A 242 -1.05 2.50 -20.55
CA GLY A 242 -0.46 1.54 -19.60
C GLY A 242 -1.08 1.58 -18.20
N PRO A 243 -2.32 1.07 -17.99
CA PRO A 243 -2.96 1.04 -16.67
C PRO A 243 -2.14 0.26 -15.65
N ARG A 244 -2.06 0.79 -14.43
CA ARG A 244 -1.14 0.31 -13.39
C ARG A 244 -1.88 -0.11 -12.12
N HIS A 245 -2.21 0.84 -11.22
CA HIS A 245 -2.87 0.57 -9.94
C HIS A 245 -4.28 1.18 -9.91
N LEU A 246 -5.27 0.44 -9.42
CA LEU A 246 -6.66 0.87 -9.24
C LEU A 246 -6.99 0.93 -7.75
N LEU A 247 -7.73 1.95 -7.33
CA LEU A 247 -8.21 2.13 -5.96
C LEU A 247 -9.70 2.47 -5.98
N PHE A 248 -10.51 1.74 -5.22
CA PHE A 248 -11.91 2.08 -4.97
C PHE A 248 -12.05 3.11 -3.84
N SER A 249 -13.06 3.97 -3.93
CA SER A 249 -13.52 4.78 -2.80
C SER A 249 -14.05 3.87 -1.68
N ALA A 250 -14.00 4.36 -0.43
CA ALA A 250 -14.43 3.58 0.73
C ALA A 250 -15.93 3.22 0.70
N ASP A 251 -16.76 4.06 0.08
CA ASP A 251 -18.19 3.78 -0.15
C ASP A 251 -18.44 2.92 -1.40
N GLY A 252 -17.39 2.59 -2.14
CA GLY A 252 -17.39 1.72 -3.29
C GLY A 252 -18.02 2.30 -4.55
N LYS A 253 -18.34 3.59 -4.60
CA LYS A 253 -19.03 4.21 -5.75
C LYS A 253 -18.10 4.76 -6.81
N HIS A 254 -16.85 5.03 -6.48
CA HIS A 254 -15.88 5.59 -7.40
C HIS A 254 -14.61 4.75 -7.41
N ALA A 255 -13.82 4.90 -8.47
CA ALA A 255 -12.48 4.34 -8.54
C ALA A 255 -11.51 5.29 -9.24
N TRP A 256 -10.24 5.19 -8.88
CA TRP A 256 -9.13 5.93 -9.49
C TRP A 256 -8.09 4.95 -10.01
N LEU A 257 -7.58 5.18 -11.21
CA LEU A 257 -6.61 4.32 -11.88
C LEU A 257 -5.40 5.14 -12.32
N THR A 258 -4.21 4.77 -11.89
CA THR A 258 -2.98 5.31 -12.48
C THR A 258 -2.69 4.65 -13.82
N MET A 259 -2.27 5.46 -14.80
CA MET A 259 -1.80 5.00 -16.10
C MET A 259 -0.32 5.40 -16.23
N GLU A 260 0.56 4.40 -16.14
CA GLU A 260 2.00 4.55 -15.99
C GLU A 260 2.61 5.35 -17.14
N MET A 261 2.38 4.89 -18.37
CA MET A 261 3.10 5.35 -19.56
C MET A 261 2.63 6.73 -20.02
N SER A 262 1.37 7.06 -19.76
CA SER A 262 0.79 8.37 -20.06
C SER A 262 0.95 9.38 -18.93
N ALA A 263 1.29 8.92 -17.71
CA ALA A 263 1.23 9.70 -16.46
C ALA A 263 -0.09 10.42 -16.25
N GLN A 264 -1.17 9.62 -16.25
CA GLN A 264 -2.51 10.11 -16.04
C GLN A 264 -3.20 9.35 -14.90
N VAL A 265 -4.28 9.94 -14.38
CA VAL A 265 -5.25 9.27 -13.52
C VAL A 265 -6.61 9.31 -14.18
N ALA A 266 -7.19 8.14 -14.43
CA ALA A 266 -8.58 8.02 -14.82
C ALA A 266 -9.46 7.92 -13.56
N VAL A 267 -10.57 8.64 -13.56
CA VAL A 267 -11.60 8.59 -12.52
C VAL A 267 -12.81 7.87 -13.09
N PHE A 268 -13.39 6.97 -12.32
CA PHE A 268 -14.55 6.18 -12.70
C PHE A 268 -15.67 6.29 -11.67
N ASP A 269 -16.91 6.27 -12.16
CA ASP A 269 -18.04 5.79 -11.39
C ASP A 269 -18.11 4.26 -11.50
N TYR A 270 -18.44 3.60 -10.39
CA TYR A 270 -18.57 2.16 -10.32
C TYR A 270 -20.02 1.76 -10.01
N HIS A 271 -20.55 0.84 -10.82
CA HIS A 271 -21.84 0.22 -10.57
C HIS A 271 -21.84 -1.23 -11.07
N ASP A 272 -21.99 -2.19 -10.15
CA ASP A 272 -22.19 -3.62 -10.42
C ASP A 272 -21.27 -4.19 -11.53
N GLY A 273 -19.96 -4.08 -11.30
CA GLY A 273 -18.95 -4.61 -12.21
C GLY A 273 -18.61 -3.71 -13.39
N THR A 274 -19.30 -2.58 -13.55
CA THR A 274 -19.03 -1.60 -14.62
C THR A 274 -18.26 -0.41 -14.06
N LEU A 275 -17.20 0.00 -14.75
CA LEU A 275 -16.44 1.23 -14.50
C LEU A 275 -16.70 2.22 -15.64
N GLU A 276 -17.35 3.35 -15.35
CA GLU A 276 -17.64 4.41 -16.31
C GLU A 276 -16.69 5.59 -16.10
N GLN A 277 -15.86 5.92 -17.10
CA GLN A 277 -14.85 6.97 -16.97
C GLN A 277 -15.48 8.36 -16.95
N THR A 278 -15.29 9.12 -15.88
CA THR A 278 -15.88 10.45 -15.67
C THR A 278 -14.86 11.60 -15.77
N GLN A 279 -13.57 11.31 -15.55
CA GLN A 279 -12.50 12.30 -15.67
C GLN A 279 -11.18 11.65 -16.07
N MET A 280 -10.35 12.41 -16.78
CA MET A 280 -8.94 12.10 -17.02
C MET A 280 -8.09 13.26 -16.51
N VAL A 281 -7.10 12.97 -15.67
CA VAL A 281 -6.18 13.95 -15.08
C VAL A 281 -4.78 13.69 -15.62
N ASP A 282 -4.12 14.73 -16.14
CA ASP A 282 -2.73 14.65 -16.62
C ASP A 282 -1.76 15.11 -15.54
N LEU A 283 -0.96 14.19 -15.00
CA LEU A 283 0.03 14.45 -13.95
C LEU A 283 1.26 15.17 -14.51
N ALA A 284 1.50 15.09 -15.82
CA ALA A 284 2.65 15.64 -16.51
C ALA A 284 2.25 16.74 -17.51
N ALA A 285 1.08 17.38 -17.32
CA ALA A 285 0.61 18.45 -18.20
C ALA A 285 1.66 19.56 -18.35
N GLY A 286 2.08 19.80 -19.60
CA GLY A 286 3.12 20.79 -19.93
C GLY A 286 4.54 20.40 -19.51
N GLN A 287 4.78 19.16 -19.08
CA GLN A 287 6.09 18.65 -18.66
C GLN A 287 6.74 17.77 -19.76
N PRO A 288 8.07 17.55 -19.73
CA PRO A 288 8.76 16.66 -20.63
C PRO A 288 8.22 15.23 -20.61
N VAL A 289 8.37 14.50 -21.73
CA VAL A 289 7.96 13.08 -21.82
C VAL A 289 8.66 12.20 -20.78
N SER A 290 9.91 12.54 -20.41
CA SER A 290 10.67 11.82 -19.38
C SER A 290 10.06 11.90 -17.98
N ASP A 291 9.10 12.81 -17.76
CA ASP A 291 8.35 12.93 -16.52
C ASP A 291 7.14 11.99 -16.47
N LYS A 292 6.88 11.20 -17.52
CA LYS A 292 5.71 10.32 -17.57
C LYS A 292 6.00 8.93 -17.00
N ALA A 293 5.70 8.70 -15.73
CA ALA A 293 5.82 7.37 -15.12
C ALA A 293 4.97 7.25 -13.83
N ALA A 294 3.64 7.36 -13.94
CA ALA A 294 2.76 7.21 -12.78
C ALA A 294 2.98 5.86 -12.09
N ALA A 295 2.87 5.83 -10.76
CA ALA A 295 3.09 4.64 -9.97
C ALA A 295 1.91 4.36 -9.03
N ALA A 296 2.12 4.51 -7.73
CA ALA A 296 1.14 4.26 -6.69
C ALA A 296 0.13 5.40 -6.58
N LEU A 297 -1.06 5.06 -6.08
CA LEU A 297 -2.06 5.99 -5.59
C LEU A 297 -2.68 5.46 -4.29
N HIS A 298 -2.94 6.36 -3.35
CA HIS A 298 -3.61 6.06 -2.08
C HIS A 298 -4.49 7.22 -1.66
N ALA A 299 -5.65 6.94 -1.07
CA ALA A 299 -6.52 7.95 -0.50
C ALA A 299 -6.26 8.13 1.00
N SER A 300 -6.54 9.32 1.53
CA SER A 300 -6.62 9.51 2.98
C SER A 300 -7.75 8.69 3.58
N ALA A 301 -7.60 8.27 4.84
CA ALA A 301 -8.60 7.45 5.53
C ALA A 301 -10.00 8.11 5.62
N ASP A 302 -10.07 9.44 5.58
CA ASP A 302 -11.33 10.19 5.55
C ASP A 302 -11.90 10.39 4.14
N GLY A 303 -11.24 9.85 3.10
CA GLY A 303 -11.70 9.89 1.71
C GLY A 303 -11.64 11.25 1.03
N LYS A 304 -10.99 12.26 1.64
CA LYS A 304 -10.99 13.64 1.12
C LYS A 304 -9.84 13.95 0.18
N PHE A 305 -8.74 13.20 0.25
CA PHE A 305 -7.54 13.49 -0.52
C PHE A 305 -7.01 12.24 -1.20
N LEU A 306 -6.60 12.38 -2.46
CA LEU A 306 -5.88 11.36 -3.20
C LEU A 306 -4.44 11.80 -3.38
N TYR A 307 -3.51 10.88 -3.18
CA TYR A 307 -2.09 11.06 -3.40
C TYR A 307 -1.66 10.17 -4.55
N VAL A 308 -0.78 10.67 -5.41
CA VAL A 308 -0.29 9.92 -6.57
C VAL A 308 1.21 10.16 -6.72
N SER A 309 1.97 9.07 -6.76
CA SER A 309 3.40 9.13 -7.08
C SER A 309 3.61 9.13 -8.60
N ASN A 310 4.49 10.02 -9.06
CA ASN A 310 4.97 10.05 -10.44
C ASN A 310 6.50 9.93 -10.43
N ARG A 311 7.01 8.91 -11.12
CA ARG A 311 8.45 8.63 -11.23
C ARG A 311 9.04 9.44 -12.39
N GLY A 312 9.91 8.83 -13.18
CA GLY A 312 10.58 9.51 -14.28
C GLY A 312 11.54 10.57 -13.77
N THR A 313 11.79 11.61 -14.56
CA THR A 313 12.63 12.73 -14.13
C THR A 313 11.91 13.70 -13.18
N ALA A 314 10.58 13.63 -13.09
CA ALA A 314 9.79 14.45 -12.18
C ALA A 314 10.06 14.08 -10.71
N ASN A 315 9.94 12.79 -10.37
CA ASN A 315 10.09 12.28 -9.00
C ASN A 315 9.28 13.11 -7.98
N GLN A 316 7.94 13.10 -8.15
CA GLN A 316 7.01 13.91 -7.36
C GLN A 316 5.89 13.06 -6.74
N LEU A 317 5.35 13.56 -5.64
CA LEU A 317 4.03 13.21 -5.15
C LEU A 317 3.06 14.35 -5.47
N LEU A 318 1.95 14.01 -6.11
CA LEU A 318 0.85 14.92 -6.38
C LEU A 318 -0.26 14.70 -5.36
N VAL A 319 -0.88 15.79 -4.90
CA VAL A 319 -1.98 15.79 -3.94
C VAL A 319 -3.22 16.35 -4.62
N PHE A 320 -4.35 15.66 -4.49
CA PHE A 320 -5.64 16.06 -5.03
C PHE A 320 -6.70 16.12 -3.93
N ALA A 321 -7.58 17.11 -3.99
CA ALA A 321 -8.87 17.05 -3.32
C ALA A 321 -9.80 16.10 -4.08
N ILE A 322 -10.57 15.30 -3.35
CA ILE A 322 -11.62 14.43 -3.88
C ILE A 322 -12.97 15.13 -3.68
N ASP A 323 -13.72 15.29 -4.76
CA ASP A 323 -15.14 15.64 -4.67
C ASP A 323 -15.92 14.44 -4.11
N PRO A 324 -16.61 14.58 -2.95
CA PRO A 324 -17.20 13.44 -2.26
C PRO A 324 -18.45 12.87 -2.94
N LEU A 325 -19.03 13.57 -3.93
CA LEU A 325 -20.23 13.13 -4.65
C LEU A 325 -19.89 12.48 -5.98
N THR A 326 -18.81 12.92 -6.63
CA THR A 326 -18.47 12.55 -8.00
C THR A 326 -17.13 11.83 -8.11
N GLY A 327 -16.35 11.74 -7.02
CA GLY A 327 -15.00 11.17 -7.02
C GLY A 327 -13.97 11.98 -7.81
N ARG A 328 -14.37 13.13 -8.40
CA ARG A 328 -13.50 13.94 -9.25
C ARG A 328 -12.33 14.54 -8.46
N LEU A 329 -11.21 14.71 -9.15
CA LEU A 329 -9.95 15.16 -8.58
C LEU A 329 -9.66 16.60 -8.98
N THR A 330 -9.25 17.40 -7.99
CA THR A 330 -8.69 18.74 -8.18
C THR A 330 -7.29 18.80 -7.59
N GLU A 331 -6.29 19.12 -8.41
CA GLU A 331 -4.89 19.19 -7.96
C GLU A 331 -4.71 20.32 -6.92
N LEU A 332 -4.03 20.01 -5.82
CA LEU A 332 -3.71 20.94 -4.74
C LEU A 332 -2.22 21.22 -4.64
N GLN A 333 -1.38 20.22 -4.91
CA GLN A 333 0.06 20.32 -4.70
C GLN A 333 0.83 19.33 -5.57
N ARG A 334 2.03 19.75 -5.98
CA ARG A 334 3.12 18.86 -6.41
C ARG A 334 4.28 19.04 -5.45
N ARG A 335 4.83 17.94 -4.93
CA ARG A 335 5.95 17.94 -3.99
C ARG A 335 7.04 17.00 -4.46
N ALA A 336 8.29 17.45 -4.48
CA ALA A 336 9.43 16.58 -4.72
C ALA A 336 9.51 15.47 -3.65
N VAL A 337 9.80 14.24 -4.08
CA VAL A 337 9.94 13.09 -3.15
C VAL A 337 11.29 13.03 -2.46
N GLU A 338 12.21 13.93 -2.84
CA GLU A 338 13.57 14.05 -2.30
C GLU A 338 14.40 12.77 -2.43
N GLY A 339 14.15 12.05 -3.52
CA GLY A 339 14.83 10.82 -3.93
C GLY A 339 14.49 10.49 -5.38
N ASP A 340 14.77 9.24 -5.77
CA ASP A 340 14.54 8.75 -7.13
C ASP A 340 13.66 7.49 -7.13
N HIS A 341 12.73 7.46 -8.07
CA HIS A 341 11.82 6.36 -8.33
C HIS A 341 10.89 6.06 -7.13
N PRO A 342 9.99 6.99 -6.76
CA PRO A 342 8.97 6.76 -5.73
C PRO A 342 8.00 5.68 -6.18
N ARG A 343 8.31 4.41 -5.87
CA ARG A 343 7.57 3.25 -6.38
C ARG A 343 6.28 3.03 -5.62
N GLU A 344 6.31 3.29 -4.31
CA GLU A 344 5.19 3.20 -3.39
C GLU A 344 5.30 4.26 -2.31
N PHE A 345 4.20 4.48 -1.61
CA PHE A 345 4.15 5.32 -0.42
C PHE A 345 3.00 4.85 0.49
N SER A 346 3.01 5.29 1.74
CA SER A 346 1.94 4.97 2.69
C SER A 346 1.64 6.16 3.58
N LEU A 347 0.36 6.36 3.88
CA LEU A 347 -0.05 7.28 4.94
C LEU A 347 0.04 6.54 6.27
N ASP A 348 0.60 7.21 7.28
CA ASP A 348 0.59 6.64 8.62
C ASP A 348 -0.84 6.56 9.19
N PRO A 349 -1.14 5.63 10.11
CA PRO A 349 -2.51 5.45 10.59
C PRO A 349 -3.06 6.66 11.36
N SER A 350 -2.21 7.55 11.89
CA SER A 350 -2.67 8.82 12.49
C SER A 350 -3.05 9.88 11.45
N GLY A 351 -2.63 9.69 10.18
CA GLY A 351 -2.85 10.60 9.07
C GLY A 351 -2.00 11.88 9.10
N LYS A 352 -0.99 11.95 9.96
CA LYS A 352 -0.10 13.11 10.15
C LYS A 352 1.17 13.04 9.30
N PHE A 353 1.50 11.88 8.77
CA PHE A 353 2.71 11.63 8.01
C PHE A 353 2.44 10.81 6.77
N LEU A 354 3.31 10.99 5.77
CA LEU A 354 3.36 10.19 4.56
C LEU A 354 4.80 9.70 4.37
N LEU A 355 4.95 8.41 4.14
CA LEU A 355 6.23 7.73 3.97
C LEU A 355 6.39 7.33 2.49
N ILE A 356 7.48 7.75 1.86
CA ILE A 356 7.72 7.55 0.43
C ILE A 356 8.88 6.57 0.25
N ALA A 357 8.64 5.45 -0.43
CA ALA A 357 9.67 4.47 -0.78
C ALA A 357 10.34 4.84 -2.11
N ASN A 358 11.50 5.51 -2.02
CA ASN A 358 12.28 5.92 -3.18
C ASN A 358 13.27 4.80 -3.56
N GLN A 359 12.82 3.90 -4.43
CA GLN A 359 13.51 2.65 -4.76
C GLN A 359 14.94 2.88 -5.25
N LYS A 360 15.15 3.75 -6.25
CA LYS A 360 16.47 3.89 -6.91
C LYS A 360 17.47 4.70 -6.10
N SER A 361 16.98 5.55 -5.19
CA SER A 361 17.84 6.32 -4.27
C SER A 361 18.06 5.61 -2.92
N ASN A 362 17.58 4.38 -2.75
CA ASN A 362 17.79 3.57 -1.56
C ASN A 362 17.44 4.29 -0.24
N GLN A 363 16.23 4.85 -0.17
CA GLN A 363 15.75 5.50 1.04
C GLN A 363 14.23 5.52 1.17
N ILE A 364 13.76 5.60 2.41
CA ILE A 364 12.40 6.01 2.75
C ILE A 364 12.45 7.45 3.23
N VAL A 365 11.63 8.33 2.63
CA VAL A 365 11.49 9.73 3.05
C VAL A 365 10.16 9.89 3.77
N VAL A 366 10.18 10.42 4.99
CA VAL A 366 8.97 10.71 5.78
C VAL A 366 8.71 12.21 5.75
N VAL A 367 7.48 12.60 5.41
CA VAL A 367 7.05 14.00 5.36
C VAL A 367 5.81 14.20 6.22
N GLU A 368 5.66 15.41 6.76
CA GLU A 368 4.42 15.81 7.43
C GLU A 368 3.26 15.89 6.44
N ARG A 369 2.06 15.63 6.93
CA ARG A 369 0.78 15.79 6.24
C ARG A 369 -0.15 16.60 7.11
N ASP A 370 -0.68 17.69 6.56
CA ASP A 370 -1.78 18.41 7.21
C ASP A 370 -3.11 17.70 6.90
N ALA A 371 -3.77 17.16 7.92
CA ALA A 371 -4.98 16.36 7.72
C ALA A 371 -6.19 17.16 7.21
N LYS A 372 -6.20 18.48 7.38
CA LYS A 372 -7.32 19.35 6.98
C LYS A 372 -7.26 19.75 5.52
N SER A 373 -6.06 20.09 5.03
CA SER A 373 -5.80 20.55 3.66
C SER A 373 -5.27 19.44 2.76
N GLY A 374 -4.82 18.32 3.32
CA GLY A 374 -4.18 17.23 2.61
C GLY A 374 -2.74 17.50 2.17
N LEU A 375 -2.25 18.73 2.35
CA LEU A 375 -0.94 19.16 1.87
C LEU A 375 0.20 18.47 2.62
N LEU A 376 1.29 18.23 1.88
CA LEU A 376 2.51 17.64 2.39
C LEU A 376 3.53 18.71 2.74
N GLY A 377 4.06 18.62 3.95
CA GLY A 377 4.95 19.60 4.56
C GLY A 377 6.42 19.18 4.56
N LYS A 378 7.12 19.59 5.62
CA LYS A 378 8.56 19.35 5.78
C LYS A 378 8.88 17.86 5.85
N THR A 379 10.07 17.51 5.40
CA THR A 379 10.68 16.20 5.64
C THR A 379 11.07 16.09 7.10
N VAL A 380 10.62 15.03 7.75
CA VAL A 380 10.96 14.73 9.16
C VAL A 380 12.07 13.69 9.26
N GLN A 381 12.21 12.81 8.26
CA GLN A 381 13.27 11.81 8.24
C GLN A 381 13.61 11.39 6.80
N LYS A 382 14.89 11.08 6.56
CA LYS A 382 15.36 10.26 5.44
C LYS A 382 16.06 9.04 6.01
N LEU A 383 15.48 7.86 5.82
CA LEU A 383 16.01 6.59 6.31
C LEU A 383 16.68 5.86 5.15
N PRO A 384 18.01 5.64 5.18
CA PRO A 384 18.67 4.78 4.21
C PRO A 384 18.11 3.35 4.26
N MET A 385 17.72 2.83 3.10
CA MET A 385 17.15 1.50 2.96
C MET A 385 17.27 1.04 1.52
N ASP A 386 17.85 -0.13 1.27
CA ASP A 386 18.11 -0.57 -0.09
C ASP A 386 16.82 -0.98 -0.81
N ALA A 387 16.58 -0.39 -1.98
CA ALA A 387 15.47 -0.64 -2.90
C ALA A 387 14.08 -0.91 -2.27
N PRO A 388 13.56 -0.04 -1.39
CA PRO A 388 12.23 -0.20 -0.80
C PRO A 388 11.15 -0.10 -1.89
N SER A 389 10.12 -0.95 -1.81
CA SER A 389 9.12 -1.08 -2.87
C SER A 389 7.67 -1.16 -2.39
N ASP A 390 7.42 -1.39 -1.10
CA ASP A 390 6.09 -1.34 -0.49
C ASP A 390 6.18 -1.03 1.02
N LEU A 391 5.14 -0.42 1.57
CA LEU A 391 5.05 0.07 2.95
C LEU A 391 3.67 -0.26 3.54
N LYS A 392 3.61 -1.05 4.61
CA LYS A 392 2.36 -1.43 5.28
C LYS A 392 2.44 -1.28 6.80
N PHE A 393 1.46 -0.63 7.41
CA PHE A 393 1.41 -0.44 8.86
C PHE A 393 0.65 -1.56 9.57
N LEU A 394 1.16 -1.95 10.73
CA LEU A 394 0.52 -2.81 11.72
C LEU A 394 0.24 -1.98 12.98
N PRO A 395 -1.03 -1.59 13.25
CA PRO A 395 -1.44 -1.08 14.56
C PRO A 395 -1.12 -2.06 15.68
N ARG A 396 -0.50 -1.58 16.76
CA ARG A 396 -0.48 -2.32 18.03
C ARG A 396 -1.91 -2.30 18.60
N GLN A 397 -2.48 -3.48 18.82
CA GLN A 397 -3.77 -3.65 19.50
C GLN A 397 -3.65 -3.48 21.00
#